data_AF-A0A6N6SBF9-F1
#
_entry.id   AF-A0A6N6SBF9-F1
#
_cell.length_a   1.000
_cell.length_b   1.000
_cell.length_c   1.000
_cell.angle_alpha   90.00
_cell.angle_beta   90.00
_cell.angle_gamma   90.00
#
_symmetry.space_group_name_H-M   'P 1'
#
loop_
_entity.id
_entity.type
_entity.pdbx_description
1 polymer ?
#
loop_
_entity_poly.entity_id
_entity_poly.type
_entity_poly.pdbx_seq_one_letter_code
_entity_poly.pdbx_strand_id
1 'polypeptide(L)'
;MPYARISLPASTAIDSILPFAIELDRYVQHDRLIIDVPERIFFSPFVMLLLGSKISYMRKKYPGLVVIFNGWERHPYASHMGFFHMCGFEHGRHVGEAWGSQHYLPITRFDKSELIEKEFDKLEEMQDLVQRRADRISEVLSRDTLHRSALYNVLSYCIRELFRNVFEHAEADDLYYCAQYWPKSGKVELAVSDYGVGVRRALSRNPNFKFTQDKEALEYALLPSVSGRTQEPRRSSVWFNSGYGLYMTNRLARNGGSFLIASGESAICLTPKSKTNFRTSFKGTILRVGMNVDAIGDVQARLAEFRREGAMLASKIAGSGNRPPSAMSMLLRRDYH
;
A
#
# COMPACT_ATOMS: atom_id res chain seq x y z
N MET A 1 12.60 31.50 2.64
CA MET A 1 13.64 31.49 1.57
C MET A 1 12.91 31.27 0.25
N PRO A 2 13.11 32.10 -0.78
CA PRO A 2 12.17 32.22 -1.90
C PRO A 2 12.09 30.96 -2.78
N TYR A 3 13.16 30.16 -2.86
CA TYR A 3 13.13 28.87 -3.54
C TYR A 3 14.15 27.90 -2.95
N ALA A 4 13.97 26.62 -3.26
CA ALA A 4 14.95 25.56 -3.08
C ALA A 4 14.96 24.63 -4.30
N ARG A 5 16.06 23.92 -4.48
CA ARG A 5 16.25 22.95 -5.56
C ARG A 5 16.85 21.67 -5.00
N ILE A 6 16.34 20.53 -5.43
CA ILE A 6 16.79 19.20 -5.04
C ILE A 6 16.73 18.26 -6.26
N SER A 7 17.64 17.30 -6.34
CA SER A 7 17.59 16.26 -7.37
C SER A 7 16.93 14.99 -6.84
N LEU A 8 15.99 14.44 -7.62
CA LEU A 8 15.43 13.12 -7.34
C LEU A 8 16.54 12.07 -7.52
N PRO A 9 16.68 11.08 -6.63
CA PRO A 9 17.69 10.04 -6.75
C PRO A 9 17.70 9.35 -8.11
N ALA A 10 18.89 9.06 -8.66
CA ALA A 10 19.02 8.34 -9.93
C ALA A 10 18.47 6.90 -9.88
N SER A 11 18.34 6.33 -8.68
CA SER A 11 17.76 5.01 -8.43
C SER A 11 16.46 5.14 -7.64
N THR A 12 15.44 4.40 -8.04
CA THR A 12 14.16 4.31 -7.30
C THR A 12 14.09 3.10 -6.37
N ALA A 13 15.25 2.50 -6.07
CA ALA A 13 15.36 1.48 -5.04
C ALA A 13 14.91 2.01 -3.66
N ILE A 14 14.42 1.10 -2.81
CA ILE A 14 13.77 1.46 -1.53
C ILE A 14 14.71 2.21 -0.58
N ASP A 15 15.99 1.82 -0.57
CA ASP A 15 17.08 2.45 0.16
C ASP A 15 17.45 3.85 -0.35
N SER A 16 17.02 4.23 -1.55
CA SER A 16 17.22 5.57 -2.13
C SER A 16 15.96 6.43 -2.00
N ILE A 17 14.78 5.88 -2.30
CA ILE A 17 13.55 6.65 -2.41
C ILE A 17 12.91 6.99 -1.05
N LEU A 18 13.04 6.12 -0.04
CA LEU A 18 12.50 6.40 1.30
C LEU A 18 13.28 7.49 2.03
N PRO A 19 14.64 7.54 2.00
CA PRO A 19 15.38 8.69 2.49
C PRO A 19 15.01 9.99 1.78
N PHE A 20 14.81 9.95 0.46
CA PHE A 20 14.36 11.13 -0.28
C PHE A 20 12.99 11.63 0.20
N ALA A 21 12.05 10.73 0.53
CA ALA A 21 10.77 11.10 1.12
C ALA A 21 10.91 11.81 2.48
N ILE A 22 11.93 11.48 3.29
CA ILE A 22 12.27 12.21 4.52
C ILE A 22 12.88 13.57 4.18
N GLU A 23 13.80 13.60 3.23
CA GLU A 23 14.50 14.81 2.82
C GLU A 23 13.55 15.90 2.33
N LEU A 24 12.46 15.53 1.63
CA LEU A 24 11.40 16.46 1.22
C LEU A 24 10.80 17.28 2.37
N ASP A 25 10.74 16.75 3.60
CA ASP A 25 10.24 17.51 4.76
C ASP A 25 11.07 18.76 5.07
N ARG A 26 12.35 18.76 4.69
CA ARG A 26 13.27 19.87 4.89
C ARG A 26 13.08 21.00 3.90
N TYR A 27 12.09 20.94 3.02
CA TYR A 27 11.86 21.95 1.99
C TYR A 27 10.53 22.69 2.15
N VAL A 28 9.72 22.32 3.15
CA VAL A 28 8.40 22.95 3.40
C VAL A 28 8.50 24.40 3.86
N GLN A 29 9.67 24.87 4.29
CA GLN A 29 9.92 26.28 4.66
C GLN A 29 10.20 27.20 3.46
N HIS A 30 10.21 26.66 2.24
CA HIS A 30 10.40 27.42 1.00
C HIS A 30 9.06 27.61 0.29
N ASP A 31 8.88 28.75 -0.37
CA ASP A 31 7.66 29.01 -1.16
C ASP A 31 7.65 28.20 -2.47
N ARG A 32 8.85 27.85 -2.96
CA ARG A 32 9.03 27.09 -4.20
C ARG A 32 10.08 25.99 -4.05
N LEU A 33 9.71 24.77 -4.39
CA LEU A 33 10.61 23.62 -4.47
C LEU A 33 10.72 23.13 -5.92
N ILE A 34 11.92 23.16 -6.47
CA ILE A 34 12.24 22.60 -7.79
C ILE A 34 12.86 21.22 -7.60
N ILE A 35 12.24 20.19 -8.15
CA ILE A 35 12.73 18.81 -8.15
C ILE A 35 13.30 18.49 -9.53
N ASP A 36 14.62 18.33 -9.63
CA ASP A 36 15.28 17.86 -10.85
C ASP A 36 15.05 16.37 -11.04
N VAL A 37 14.44 16.00 -12.16
CA VAL A 37 14.19 14.60 -12.52
C VAL A 37 15.35 14.10 -13.39
N PRO A 38 16.04 13.02 -13.00
CA PRO A 38 17.10 12.43 -13.81
C PRO A 38 16.58 11.95 -15.17
N GLU A 39 17.39 12.11 -16.22
CA GLU A 39 17.02 11.74 -17.60
C GLU A 39 16.49 10.31 -17.73
N ARG A 40 17.11 9.37 -17.01
CA ARG A 40 16.70 7.97 -17.00
C ARG A 40 16.31 7.60 -15.58
N ILE A 41 15.01 7.58 -15.34
CA ILE A 41 14.47 7.10 -14.08
C ILE A 41 13.22 6.26 -14.31
N PHE A 42 13.07 5.23 -13.50
CA PHE A 42 11.93 4.34 -13.55
C PHE A 42 10.89 4.69 -12.50
N PHE A 43 9.76 5.25 -12.96
CA PHE A 43 8.58 5.53 -12.14
C PHE A 43 7.71 4.29 -11.99
N SER A 44 7.99 3.46 -10.99
CA SER A 44 7.11 2.34 -10.64
C SER A 44 5.82 2.84 -9.96
N PRO A 45 4.73 2.04 -9.96
CA PRO A 45 3.51 2.36 -9.22
C PRO A 45 3.76 2.82 -7.78
N PHE A 46 4.60 2.10 -7.03
CA PHE A 46 4.93 2.47 -5.65
C PHE A 46 5.64 3.81 -5.56
N VAL A 47 6.62 4.08 -6.43
CA VAL A 47 7.40 5.32 -6.41
C VAL A 47 6.51 6.53 -6.71
N MET A 48 5.66 6.41 -7.74
CA MET A 48 4.71 7.46 -8.09
C MET A 48 3.76 7.76 -6.93
N LEU A 49 3.22 6.71 -6.30
CA LEU A 49 2.26 6.88 -5.22
C LEU A 49 2.91 7.39 -3.93
N LEU A 50 4.12 6.93 -3.60
CA LEU A 50 4.88 7.39 -2.44
C LEU A 50 5.18 8.89 -2.54
N LEU A 51 5.79 9.32 -3.64
CA LEU A 51 6.17 10.72 -3.83
C LEU A 51 4.96 11.60 -4.08
N GLY A 52 4.00 11.14 -4.89
CA GLY A 52 2.75 11.86 -5.17
C GLY A 52 1.97 12.12 -3.88
N SER A 53 1.79 11.09 -3.05
CA SER A 53 1.10 11.26 -1.77
C SER A 53 1.88 12.16 -0.80
N LYS A 54 3.20 11.98 -0.71
CA LYS A 54 4.05 12.81 0.14
C LYS A 54 3.96 14.29 -0.22
N ILE A 55 4.15 14.61 -1.51
CA ILE A 55 4.17 15.98 -2.00
C ILE A 55 2.77 16.61 -1.90
N SER A 56 1.72 15.87 -2.26
CA SER A 56 0.34 16.34 -2.10
C SER A 56 0.00 16.67 -0.64
N TYR A 57 0.41 15.80 0.30
CA TYR A 57 0.26 16.08 1.73
C TYR A 57 1.01 17.34 2.16
N MET A 58 2.26 17.51 1.72
CA MET A 58 3.05 18.71 2.03
C MET A 58 2.35 19.98 1.51
N ARG A 59 1.90 19.99 0.25
CA ARG A 59 1.19 21.14 -0.33
C ARG A 59 -0.12 21.44 0.38
N LYS A 60 -0.89 20.41 0.78
CA LYS A 60 -2.12 20.60 1.55
C LYS A 60 -1.85 21.22 2.92
N LYS A 61 -0.76 20.82 3.58
CA LYS A 61 -0.35 21.36 4.88
C LYS A 61 0.29 22.75 4.79
N TYR A 62 0.96 23.04 3.68
CA TYR A 62 1.64 24.30 3.41
C TYR A 62 1.16 24.89 2.07
N PRO A 63 -0.02 25.56 2.04
CA PRO A 63 -0.66 25.99 0.78
C PRO A 63 0.17 26.95 -0.08
N GLY A 64 1.14 27.65 0.50
CA GLY A 64 2.08 28.51 -0.23
C GLY A 64 3.18 27.75 -0.97
N LEU A 65 3.37 26.46 -0.70
CA LEU A 65 4.42 25.65 -1.33
C LEU A 65 4.03 25.30 -2.77
N VAL A 66 4.80 25.83 -3.71
CA VAL A 66 4.74 25.48 -5.14
C VAL A 66 5.81 24.43 -5.44
N VAL A 67 5.42 23.31 -6.04
CA VAL A 67 6.35 22.26 -6.46
C VAL A 67 6.43 22.24 -7.99
N ILE A 68 7.66 22.28 -8.50
CA ILE A 68 7.96 22.27 -9.93
C ILE A 68 8.89 21.09 -10.19
N PHE A 69 8.63 20.35 -11.27
CA PHE A 69 9.56 19.33 -11.75
C PHE A 69 10.37 19.91 -12.91
N ASN A 70 11.69 19.76 -12.88
CA ASN A 70 12.56 20.11 -14.00
C ASN A 70 12.99 18.82 -14.71
N GLY A 71 12.88 18.78 -16.05
CA GLY A 71 13.14 17.57 -16.85
C GLY A 71 11.94 16.62 -16.99
N TRP A 72 10.74 17.05 -16.60
CA TRP A 72 9.50 16.27 -16.71
C TRP A 72 9.19 15.82 -18.14
N GLU A 73 9.65 16.58 -19.14
CA GLU A 73 9.44 16.36 -20.57
C GLU A 73 9.95 14.99 -21.03
N ARG A 74 10.94 14.44 -20.32
CA ARG A 74 11.56 13.15 -20.61
C ARG A 74 10.81 11.97 -19.99
N HIS A 75 9.71 12.23 -19.28
CA HIS A 75 8.96 11.22 -18.52
C HIS A 75 7.47 11.18 -18.89
N PRO A 76 7.13 10.99 -20.19
CA PRO A 76 5.73 11.00 -20.65
C PRO A 76 4.88 9.92 -19.98
N TYR A 77 5.48 8.80 -19.56
CA TYR A 77 4.77 7.77 -18.80
C TYR A 77 4.28 8.30 -17.44
N ALA A 78 5.10 9.01 -16.68
CA ALA A 78 4.69 9.59 -15.40
C ALA A 78 3.60 10.66 -15.61
N SER A 79 3.72 11.47 -16.67
CA SER A 79 2.67 12.43 -17.07
C SER A 79 1.35 11.73 -17.39
N HIS A 80 1.39 10.62 -18.12
CA HIS A 80 0.20 9.84 -18.48
C HIS A 80 -0.44 9.14 -17.28
N MET A 81 0.36 8.68 -16.32
CA MET A 81 -0.13 8.02 -15.11
C MET A 81 -0.76 8.97 -14.08
N GLY A 82 -0.68 10.29 -14.32
CA GLY A 82 -1.22 11.34 -13.44
C GLY A 82 -0.30 11.71 -12.27
N PHE A 83 0.98 11.32 -12.31
CA PHE A 83 1.93 11.55 -11.23
C PHE A 83 2.18 13.04 -10.96
N PHE A 84 2.46 13.81 -12.02
CA PHE A 84 2.77 15.23 -11.88
C PHE A 84 1.57 16.04 -11.37
N HIS A 85 0.38 15.78 -11.91
CA HIS A 85 -0.87 16.35 -11.39
C HIS A 85 -1.10 15.99 -9.92
N MET A 86 -0.88 14.72 -9.51
CA MET A 86 -0.99 14.33 -8.10
C MET A 86 -0.07 15.14 -7.19
N CYS A 87 1.14 15.46 -7.66
CA CYS A 87 2.09 16.31 -6.96
C CYS A 87 1.71 17.80 -6.94
N GLY A 88 0.66 18.20 -7.65
CA GLY A 88 0.25 19.60 -7.76
C GLY A 88 1.00 20.40 -8.82
N PHE A 89 1.67 19.72 -9.75
CA PHE A 89 2.28 20.34 -10.91
C PHE A 89 1.29 20.21 -12.08
N GLU A 90 0.87 21.34 -12.65
CA GLU A 90 -0.14 21.45 -13.73
C GLU A 90 0.39 20.90 -15.06
N HIS A 91 0.64 19.60 -15.12
CA HIS A 91 1.14 18.89 -16.28
C HIS A 91 0.69 17.42 -16.31
N GLY A 92 0.48 16.89 -17.52
CA GLY A 92 0.06 15.51 -17.75
C GLY A 92 -1.44 15.34 -17.57
N ARG A 93 -1.86 14.10 -17.34
CA ARG A 93 -3.26 13.78 -17.07
C ARG A 93 -3.63 14.06 -15.62
N HIS A 94 -4.88 14.38 -15.38
CA HIS A 94 -5.43 14.41 -14.03
C HIS A 94 -5.47 12.99 -13.43
N VAL A 95 -5.42 12.91 -12.10
CA VAL A 95 -5.58 11.64 -11.37
C VAL A 95 -6.94 11.04 -11.74
N GLY A 96 -6.94 9.78 -12.18
CA GLY A 96 -8.14 9.07 -12.64
C GLY A 96 -8.61 9.38 -14.06
N GLU A 97 -7.96 10.31 -14.80
CA GLU A 97 -8.36 10.65 -16.17
C GLU A 97 -7.95 9.57 -17.20
N ALA A 98 -6.82 8.90 -16.96
CA ALA A 98 -6.46 7.75 -17.76
C ALA A 98 -7.36 6.55 -17.42
N TRP A 99 -7.87 5.90 -18.46
CA TRP A 99 -8.66 4.66 -18.33
C TRP A 99 -7.82 3.45 -17.91
N GLY A 100 -6.50 3.51 -18.10
CA GLY A 100 -5.61 2.37 -17.93
C GLY A 100 -5.56 1.47 -19.16
N SER A 101 -4.99 0.28 -18.97
CA SER A 101 -4.98 -0.80 -19.97
C SER A 101 -4.82 -2.15 -19.29
N GLN A 102 -4.74 -3.22 -20.09
CA GLN A 102 -4.39 -4.56 -19.62
C GLN A 102 -2.97 -4.68 -19.02
N HIS A 103 -2.16 -3.62 -19.08
CA HIS A 103 -0.78 -3.59 -18.58
C HIS A 103 -0.57 -2.63 -17.42
N TYR A 104 -1.51 -1.72 -17.16
CA TYR A 104 -1.35 -0.74 -16.08
C TYR A 104 -2.70 -0.16 -15.65
N LEU A 105 -2.76 0.20 -14.36
CA LEU A 105 -3.78 1.06 -13.79
C LEU A 105 -3.10 2.36 -13.38
N PRO A 106 -3.53 3.51 -13.91
CA PRO A 106 -2.96 4.81 -13.57
C PRO A 106 -3.23 5.14 -12.11
N ILE A 107 -2.68 6.25 -11.63
CA ILE A 107 -3.03 6.72 -10.30
C ILE A 107 -4.52 7.05 -10.30
N THR A 108 -5.26 6.37 -9.44
CA THR A 108 -6.71 6.53 -9.28
C THR A 108 -7.02 6.85 -7.83
N ARG A 109 -7.75 7.93 -7.59
CA ARG A 109 -8.46 8.18 -6.32
C ARG A 109 -9.74 7.36 -6.33
N PHE A 110 -10.04 6.69 -5.23
CA PHE A 110 -11.29 5.98 -5.03
C PHE A 110 -11.87 6.38 -3.69
N ASP A 111 -12.99 7.08 -3.75
CA ASP A 111 -13.76 7.54 -2.62
C ASP A 111 -14.70 6.42 -2.16
N LYS A 112 -14.88 6.29 -0.85
CA LYS A 112 -15.72 5.28 -0.23
C LYS A 112 -17.17 5.35 -0.71
N SER A 113 -17.67 6.54 -1.04
CA SER A 113 -19.01 6.72 -1.60
C SER A 113 -19.17 6.05 -2.97
N GLU A 114 -18.09 5.89 -3.74
CA GLU A 114 -18.09 5.21 -5.04
C GLU A 114 -18.26 3.68 -4.93
N LEU A 115 -18.28 3.12 -3.70
CA LEU A 115 -18.70 1.72 -3.48
C LEU A 115 -20.20 1.53 -3.74
N ILE A 116 -21.00 2.59 -3.63
CA ILE A 116 -22.44 2.59 -3.87
C ILE A 116 -22.68 3.02 -5.31
N GLU A 117 -22.90 2.07 -6.21
CA GLU A 117 -23.14 2.34 -7.64
C GLU A 117 -24.63 2.44 -7.95
N LYS A 118 -25.46 1.77 -7.15
CA LYS A 118 -26.90 1.68 -7.30
C LYS A 118 -27.57 1.88 -5.94
N GLU A 119 -28.82 2.33 -5.95
CA GLU A 119 -29.56 2.60 -4.70
C GLU A 119 -29.65 1.36 -3.78
N PHE A 120 -29.76 0.15 -4.35
CA PHE A 120 -29.82 -1.07 -3.53
C PHE A 120 -28.49 -1.46 -2.89
N ASP A 121 -27.34 -0.95 -3.38
CA ASP A 121 -26.03 -1.23 -2.77
C ASP A 121 -25.95 -0.69 -1.34
N LYS A 122 -26.79 0.29 -0.98
CA LYS A 122 -26.91 0.82 0.39
C LYS A 122 -27.39 -0.23 1.40
N LEU A 123 -27.96 -1.34 0.92
CA LEU A 123 -28.43 -2.45 1.73
C LEU A 123 -27.37 -3.55 1.89
N GLU A 124 -26.28 -3.50 1.11
CA GLU A 124 -25.20 -4.50 1.15
C GLU A 124 -24.14 -4.14 2.20
N GLU A 125 -23.44 -5.16 2.71
CA GLU A 125 -22.30 -4.92 3.59
C GLU A 125 -21.15 -4.30 2.79
N MET A 126 -20.44 -3.33 3.37
CA MET A 126 -19.33 -2.63 2.72
C MET A 126 -18.26 -3.61 2.20
N GLN A 127 -18.07 -4.74 2.89
CA GLN A 127 -17.13 -5.78 2.52
C GLN A 127 -17.49 -6.45 1.19
N ASP A 128 -18.78 -6.66 0.89
CA ASP A 128 -19.26 -7.19 -0.39
C ASP A 128 -19.03 -6.19 -1.53
N LEU A 129 -19.29 -4.90 -1.26
CA LEU A 129 -19.02 -3.83 -2.22
C LEU A 129 -17.53 -3.71 -2.54
N VAL A 130 -16.67 -3.81 -1.52
CA VAL A 130 -15.22 -3.82 -1.70
C VAL A 130 -14.76 -5.07 -2.45
N GLN A 131 -15.33 -6.25 -2.16
CA GLN A 131 -15.06 -7.48 -2.92
C GLN A 131 -15.36 -7.28 -4.40
N ARG A 132 -16.55 -6.76 -4.74
CA ARG A 132 -16.95 -6.47 -6.13
C ARG A 132 -16.02 -5.49 -6.83
N ARG A 133 -15.50 -4.49 -6.10
CA ARG A 133 -14.51 -3.55 -6.64
C ARG A 133 -13.16 -4.22 -6.85
N ALA A 134 -12.71 -5.02 -5.89
CA ALA A 134 -11.46 -5.76 -5.97
C ALA A 134 -11.45 -6.76 -7.13
N ASP A 135 -12.55 -7.45 -7.36
CA ASP A 135 -12.74 -8.39 -8.48
C ASP A 135 -12.55 -7.68 -9.81
N ARG A 136 -13.22 -6.54 -10.03
CA ARG A 136 -13.07 -5.75 -11.27
C ARG A 136 -11.64 -5.26 -11.51
N ILE A 137 -10.96 -4.80 -10.46
CA ILE A 137 -9.55 -4.38 -10.58
C ILE A 137 -8.68 -5.60 -10.93
N SER A 138 -8.98 -6.75 -10.34
CA SER A 138 -8.23 -7.99 -10.52
C SER A 138 -8.43 -8.60 -11.90
N GLU A 139 -9.65 -8.54 -12.46
CA GLU A 139 -9.94 -8.92 -13.85
C GLU A 139 -9.03 -8.17 -14.81
N VAL A 140 -8.92 -6.84 -14.64
CA VAL A 140 -8.10 -5.99 -15.51
C VAL A 140 -6.61 -6.34 -15.40
N LEU A 141 -6.12 -6.56 -14.18
CA LEU A 141 -4.71 -6.84 -13.93
C LEU A 141 -4.29 -8.27 -14.31
N SER A 142 -5.19 -9.24 -14.17
CA SER A 142 -4.94 -10.66 -14.47
C SER A 142 -5.32 -11.06 -15.89
N ARG A 143 -6.14 -10.26 -16.58
CA ARG A 143 -6.71 -10.54 -17.92
C ARG A 143 -7.59 -11.78 -17.94
N ASP A 144 -8.24 -12.04 -16.83
CA ASP A 144 -8.98 -13.25 -16.61
C ASP A 144 -10.41 -12.91 -16.22
N THR A 145 -11.23 -12.69 -17.26
CA THR A 145 -12.66 -12.42 -17.14
C THR A 145 -13.46 -13.64 -16.70
N LEU A 146 -12.84 -14.83 -16.68
CA LEU A 146 -13.47 -16.08 -16.24
C LEU A 146 -13.11 -16.44 -14.79
N HIS A 147 -12.26 -15.64 -14.13
CA HIS A 147 -11.85 -15.78 -12.72
C HIS A 147 -11.20 -17.12 -12.37
N ARG A 148 -10.45 -17.71 -13.30
CA ARG A 148 -9.88 -19.08 -13.18
C ARG A 148 -8.41 -19.12 -12.77
N SER A 149 -7.69 -18.04 -12.99
CA SER A 149 -6.25 -17.94 -12.80
C SER A 149 -5.90 -17.74 -11.33
N ALA A 150 -4.78 -18.31 -10.92
CA ALA A 150 -4.24 -18.09 -9.59
C ALA A 150 -3.92 -16.61 -9.33
N LEU A 151 -3.46 -15.89 -10.37
CA LEU A 151 -3.18 -14.45 -10.31
C LEU A 151 -4.43 -13.64 -9.97
N TYR A 152 -5.56 -13.89 -10.65
CA TYR A 152 -6.83 -13.24 -10.36
C TYR A 152 -7.21 -13.40 -8.87
N ASN A 153 -7.19 -14.63 -8.38
CA ASN A 153 -7.57 -14.96 -7.01
C ASN A 153 -6.69 -14.25 -5.98
N VAL A 154 -5.37 -14.18 -6.21
CA VAL A 154 -4.45 -13.45 -5.32
C VAL A 154 -4.73 -11.97 -5.34
N LEU A 155 -4.85 -11.38 -6.53
CA LEU A 155 -5.06 -9.95 -6.66
C LEU A 155 -6.38 -9.54 -6.03
N SER A 156 -7.45 -10.29 -6.25
CA SER A 156 -8.78 -10.01 -5.69
C SER A 156 -8.71 -10.05 -4.16
N TYR A 157 -8.10 -11.10 -3.61
CA TYR A 157 -7.88 -11.20 -2.17
C TYR A 157 -7.06 -10.01 -1.65
N CYS A 158 -5.88 -9.75 -2.23
CA CYS A 158 -4.99 -8.69 -1.76
C CYS A 158 -5.64 -7.31 -1.86
N ILE A 159 -6.24 -6.96 -3.01
CA ILE A 159 -6.90 -5.66 -3.20
C ILE A 159 -8.04 -5.50 -2.20
N ARG A 160 -8.87 -6.53 -2.01
CA ARG A 160 -9.95 -6.49 -1.02
C ARG A 160 -9.42 -6.22 0.38
N GLU A 161 -8.41 -6.98 0.83
CA GLU A 161 -7.86 -6.79 2.18
C GLU A 161 -7.20 -5.41 2.34
N LEU A 162 -6.51 -4.91 1.31
CA LEU A 162 -5.92 -3.57 1.32
C LEU A 162 -6.99 -2.48 1.38
N PHE A 163 -8.04 -2.57 0.58
CA PHE A 163 -9.12 -1.57 0.53
C PHE A 163 -9.94 -1.57 1.82
N ARG A 164 -10.25 -2.76 2.35
CA ARG A 164 -10.88 -2.91 3.67
C ARG A 164 -10.03 -2.27 4.77
N ASN A 165 -8.72 -2.49 4.76
CA ASN A 165 -7.84 -1.86 5.74
C ASN A 165 -7.94 -0.32 5.69
N VAL A 166 -8.03 0.28 4.50
CA VAL A 166 -8.22 1.73 4.40
C VAL A 166 -9.58 2.15 4.96
N PHE A 167 -10.68 1.63 4.41
CA PHE A 167 -12.02 2.10 4.76
C PHE A 167 -12.48 1.72 6.17
N GLU A 168 -11.91 0.68 6.76
CA GLU A 168 -12.21 0.25 8.12
C GLU A 168 -11.24 0.87 9.14
N HIS A 169 -9.95 1.05 8.81
CA HIS A 169 -8.94 1.37 9.83
C HIS A 169 -8.24 2.72 9.65
N ALA A 170 -8.20 3.28 8.44
CA ALA A 170 -7.45 4.51 8.18
C ALA A 170 -8.14 5.78 8.66
N GLU A 171 -9.45 5.76 8.97
CA GLU A 171 -10.25 7.00 9.15
C GLU A 171 -10.13 7.93 7.93
N ALA A 172 -10.10 7.34 6.74
CA ALA A 172 -10.07 8.04 5.47
C ALA A 172 -11.21 7.52 4.60
N ASP A 173 -11.88 8.45 3.91
CA ASP A 173 -12.88 8.13 2.90
C ASP A 173 -12.26 7.91 1.53
N ASP A 174 -11.01 8.35 1.33
CA ASP A 174 -10.28 8.17 0.09
C ASP A 174 -9.15 7.16 0.23
N LEU A 175 -8.99 6.34 -0.81
CA LEU A 175 -7.76 5.63 -1.09
C LEU A 175 -7.23 6.00 -2.48
N TYR A 176 -5.93 5.83 -2.67
CA TYR A 176 -5.27 6.00 -3.95
C TYR A 176 -4.58 4.70 -4.30
N TYR A 177 -4.68 4.27 -5.55
CA TYR A 177 -3.99 3.07 -6.02
C TYR A 177 -3.41 3.26 -7.41
N CYS A 178 -2.41 2.45 -7.72
CA CYS A 178 -1.78 2.37 -9.03
C CYS A 178 -1.22 0.95 -9.20
N ALA A 179 -1.23 0.42 -10.42
CA ALA A 179 -0.68 -0.90 -10.67
C ALA A 179 -0.06 -1.03 -12.06
N GLN A 180 0.86 -1.98 -12.21
CA GLN A 180 1.49 -2.27 -13.49
C GLN A 180 1.84 -3.76 -13.61
N TYR A 181 1.63 -4.30 -14.81
CA TYR A 181 2.08 -5.62 -15.23
C TYR A 181 3.16 -5.47 -16.31
N TRP A 182 4.30 -6.14 -16.12
CA TRP A 182 5.42 -6.19 -17.06
C TRP A 182 5.51 -7.58 -17.70
N PRO A 183 4.95 -7.79 -18.91
CA PRO A 183 4.86 -9.11 -19.53
C PRO A 183 6.20 -9.80 -19.71
N LYS A 184 7.23 -9.05 -20.13
CA LYS A 184 8.58 -9.58 -20.36
C LYS A 184 9.22 -10.22 -19.13
N SER A 185 8.82 -9.79 -17.93
CA SER A 185 9.37 -10.32 -16.68
C SER A 185 8.35 -11.11 -15.85
N GLY A 186 7.11 -11.22 -16.33
CA GLY A 186 6.03 -11.85 -15.56
C GLY A 186 5.73 -11.14 -14.24
N LYS A 187 6.08 -9.85 -14.07
CA LYS A 187 5.95 -9.14 -12.79
C LYS A 187 4.72 -8.26 -12.75
N VAL A 188 4.03 -8.25 -11.60
CA VAL A 188 2.97 -7.30 -11.26
C VAL A 188 3.42 -6.48 -10.05
N GLU A 189 3.18 -5.17 -10.06
CA GLU A 189 3.25 -4.31 -8.88
C GLU A 189 1.91 -3.60 -8.70
N LEU A 190 1.36 -3.68 -7.49
CA LEU A 190 0.22 -2.91 -7.01
C LEU A 190 0.70 -2.03 -5.85
N ALA A 191 0.35 -0.75 -5.90
CA ALA A 191 0.55 0.18 -4.81
C ALA A 191 -0.80 0.75 -4.36
N VAL A 192 -0.98 0.88 -3.05
CA VAL A 192 -2.18 1.49 -2.43
C VAL A 192 -1.73 2.42 -1.32
N SER A 193 -2.31 3.61 -1.23
CA SER A 193 -2.05 4.55 -0.15
C SER A 193 -3.30 5.29 0.31
N ASP A 194 -3.28 5.74 1.56
CA ASP A 194 -4.29 6.61 2.16
C ASP A 194 -3.63 7.80 2.86
N TYR A 195 -4.43 8.82 3.21
CA TYR A 195 -4.01 9.96 4.04
C TYR A 195 -4.49 9.87 5.49
N GLY A 196 -4.81 8.67 5.95
CA GLY A 196 -5.46 8.39 7.21
C GLY A 196 -4.59 8.57 8.45
N VAL A 197 -5.03 7.96 9.55
CA VAL A 197 -4.36 8.06 10.85
C VAL A 197 -3.03 7.31 10.93
N GLY A 198 -2.79 6.38 10.00
CA GLY A 198 -1.61 5.51 10.00
C GLY A 198 -1.75 4.30 10.94
N VAL A 199 -0.86 3.33 10.76
CA VAL A 199 -0.99 1.99 11.37
C VAL A 199 -0.93 2.04 12.89
N ARG A 200 0.00 2.81 13.47
CA ARG A 200 0.16 2.87 14.93
C ARG A 200 -1.10 3.38 15.62
N ARG A 201 -1.64 4.52 15.16
CA ARG A 201 -2.87 5.10 15.73
C ARG A 201 -4.09 4.21 15.47
N ALA A 202 -4.17 3.58 14.30
CA ALA A 202 -5.25 2.63 14.00
C ALA A 202 -5.26 1.42 14.96
N LEU A 203 -4.08 0.85 15.26
CA LEU A 203 -3.96 -0.28 16.19
C LEU A 203 -4.22 0.12 17.65
N SER A 204 -3.81 1.32 18.07
CA SER A 204 -4.00 1.81 19.44
C SER A 204 -5.45 2.05 19.85
N ARG A 205 -6.42 1.91 18.93
CA ARG A 205 -7.85 1.80 19.25
C ARG A 205 -8.16 0.59 20.13
N ASN A 206 -7.37 -0.48 19.99
CA ASN A 206 -7.42 -1.62 20.89
C ASN A 206 -6.49 -1.33 22.10
N PRO A 207 -7.01 -1.28 23.34
CA PRO A 207 -6.23 -0.97 24.54
C PRO A 207 -5.06 -1.92 24.79
N ASN A 208 -5.10 -3.13 24.22
CA ASN A 208 -4.02 -4.12 24.32
C ASN A 208 -2.79 -3.77 23.47
N PHE A 209 -2.92 -2.84 22.52
CA PHE A 209 -1.85 -2.44 21.61
C PHE A 209 -1.37 -1.01 21.91
N LYS A 210 -0.32 -0.93 22.73
CA LYS A 210 0.36 0.32 23.06
C LYS A 210 1.78 0.29 22.49
N PHE A 211 1.98 0.99 21.38
CA PHE A 211 3.28 1.08 20.72
C PHE A 211 3.88 2.46 20.89
N THR A 212 5.18 2.51 21.14
CA THR A 212 5.91 3.78 21.26
C THR A 212 6.46 4.24 19.92
N GLN A 213 6.77 3.29 19.03
CA GLN A 213 7.38 3.54 17.72
C GLN A 213 6.51 2.97 16.60
N ASP A 214 6.49 3.65 15.44
CA ASP A 214 5.75 3.18 14.27
C ASP A 214 6.26 1.82 13.78
N LYS A 215 7.58 1.57 13.88
CA LYS A 215 8.20 0.28 13.56
C LYS A 215 7.54 -0.88 14.32
N GLU A 216 7.32 -0.71 15.63
CA GLU A 216 6.70 -1.75 16.47
C GLU A 216 5.28 -2.04 16.00
N ALA A 217 4.50 -0.99 15.75
CA ALA A 217 3.14 -1.13 15.24
C ALA A 217 3.09 -1.84 13.87
N LEU A 218 4.02 -1.51 12.96
CA LEU A 218 4.12 -2.16 11.66
C LEU A 218 4.50 -3.64 11.78
N GLU A 219 5.45 -3.99 12.66
CA GLU A 219 5.83 -5.39 12.89
C GLU A 219 4.65 -6.20 13.45
N TYR A 220 3.84 -5.61 14.33
CA TYR A 220 2.63 -6.25 14.86
C TYR A 220 1.51 -6.36 13.83
N ALA A 221 1.27 -5.33 13.02
CA ALA A 221 0.22 -5.34 12.00
C ALA A 221 0.37 -6.50 11.00
N LEU A 222 1.60 -7.00 10.81
CA LEU A 222 1.92 -8.10 9.91
C LEU A 222 1.69 -9.48 10.52
N LEU A 223 1.31 -9.58 11.80
CA LEU A 223 1.04 -10.84 12.48
C LEU A 223 -0.43 -11.26 12.34
N PRO A 224 -0.73 -12.57 12.41
CA PRO A 224 -2.10 -13.04 12.43
C PRO A 224 -2.83 -12.56 13.69
N SER A 225 -4.13 -12.31 13.56
CA SER A 225 -5.04 -11.88 14.63
C SER A 225 -4.73 -10.51 15.26
N VAL A 226 -3.96 -9.65 14.58
CA VAL A 226 -3.71 -8.28 15.05
C VAL A 226 -4.61 -7.29 14.30
N SER A 227 -5.52 -6.62 15.03
CA SER A 227 -6.31 -5.50 14.51
C SER A 227 -6.76 -4.56 15.65
N GLY A 228 -6.88 -3.27 15.34
CA GLY A 228 -7.38 -2.25 16.27
C GLY A 228 -8.86 -2.39 16.63
N ARG A 229 -9.61 -3.25 15.93
CA ARG A 229 -11.06 -3.45 16.10
C ARG A 229 -11.45 -4.84 16.61
N THR A 230 -10.52 -5.68 17.07
CA THR A 230 -10.82 -7.06 17.51
C THR A 230 -11.75 -7.15 18.74
N GLN A 231 -11.94 -6.04 19.48
CA GLN A 231 -12.87 -5.96 20.62
C GLN A 231 -14.28 -5.48 20.23
N GLU A 232 -14.49 -5.05 18.98
CA GLU A 232 -15.83 -4.66 18.53
C GLU A 232 -16.75 -5.90 18.43
N PRO A 233 -18.04 -5.78 18.78
CA PRO A 233 -18.99 -6.88 18.66
C PRO A 233 -19.01 -7.44 17.24
N ARG A 234 -19.22 -8.75 17.10
CA ARG A 234 -19.41 -9.38 15.78
C ARG A 234 -20.60 -8.73 15.08
N ARG A 235 -20.32 -7.87 14.09
CA ARG A 235 -21.36 -7.20 13.29
C ARG A 235 -21.85 -8.03 12.11
N SER A 236 -21.00 -8.93 11.60
CA SER A 236 -21.32 -9.84 10.49
C SER A 236 -20.90 -11.27 10.86
N SER A 237 -21.76 -12.24 10.52
CA SER A 237 -21.44 -13.67 10.61
C SER A 237 -20.55 -14.13 9.45
N VAL A 238 -20.57 -13.41 8.33
CA VAL A 238 -19.85 -13.74 7.08
C VAL A 238 -18.50 -13.01 7.03
N TRP A 239 -18.49 -11.72 7.34
CA TRP A 239 -17.33 -10.84 7.19
C TRP A 239 -16.67 -10.47 8.52
N PHE A 240 -16.41 -11.47 9.36
CA PHE A 240 -15.73 -11.24 10.63
C PHE A 240 -14.26 -10.83 10.44
N ASN A 241 -13.84 -9.74 11.08
CA ASN A 241 -12.47 -9.27 11.09
C ASN A 241 -11.57 -10.24 11.86
N SER A 242 -10.98 -11.18 11.13
CA SER A 242 -10.10 -12.19 11.69
C SER A 242 -8.74 -11.61 12.13
N GLY A 243 -8.35 -10.42 11.61
CA GLY A 243 -7.00 -9.87 11.78
C GLY A 243 -5.94 -10.61 10.97
N TYR A 244 -6.35 -11.35 9.93
CA TYR A 244 -5.44 -12.12 9.07
C TYR A 244 -5.15 -11.45 7.72
N GLY A 245 -5.93 -10.44 7.30
CA GLY A 245 -5.85 -9.89 5.94
C GLY A 245 -4.45 -9.44 5.53
N LEU A 246 -3.82 -8.62 6.37
CA LEU A 246 -2.47 -8.12 6.11
C LEU A 246 -1.40 -9.21 6.28
N TYR A 247 -1.59 -10.15 7.22
CA TYR A 247 -0.74 -11.34 7.39
C TYR A 247 -0.71 -12.17 6.10
N MET A 248 -1.88 -12.52 5.59
CA MET A 248 -2.04 -13.34 4.39
C MET A 248 -1.52 -12.60 3.15
N THR A 249 -1.83 -11.31 3.01
CA THR A 249 -1.35 -10.49 1.90
C THR A 249 0.18 -10.47 1.82
N ASN A 250 0.87 -10.29 2.96
CA ASN A 250 2.33 -10.28 2.94
C ASN A 250 2.92 -11.69 2.68
N ARG A 251 2.30 -12.76 3.18
CA ARG A 251 2.74 -14.14 2.90
C ARG A 251 2.60 -14.52 1.43
N LEU A 252 1.48 -14.15 0.79
CA LEU A 252 1.29 -14.34 -0.64
C LEU A 252 2.30 -13.55 -1.47
N ALA A 253 2.49 -12.27 -1.14
CA ALA A 253 3.41 -11.40 -1.87
C ALA A 253 4.87 -11.85 -1.76
N ARG A 254 5.29 -12.42 -0.61
CA ARG A 254 6.63 -12.99 -0.44
C ARG A 254 6.85 -14.30 -1.20
N ASN A 255 5.79 -14.97 -1.63
CA ASN A 255 5.89 -16.16 -2.46
C ASN A 255 6.21 -15.77 -3.92
N GLY A 256 7.48 -15.46 -4.18
CA GLY A 256 7.98 -15.10 -5.52
C GLY A 256 7.99 -13.61 -5.84
N GLY A 257 7.64 -12.75 -4.88
CA GLY A 257 7.55 -11.29 -5.08
C GLY A 257 8.11 -10.48 -3.91
N SER A 258 7.48 -9.35 -3.59
CA SER A 258 7.85 -8.53 -2.44
C SER A 258 6.64 -7.81 -1.84
N PHE A 259 6.71 -7.51 -0.56
CA PHE A 259 5.71 -6.73 0.16
C PHE A 259 6.40 -5.56 0.85
N LEU A 260 5.86 -4.35 0.75
CA LEU A 260 6.33 -3.22 1.55
C LEU A 260 5.14 -2.52 2.19
N ILE A 261 5.29 -2.15 3.45
CA ILE A 261 4.37 -1.26 4.16
C ILE A 261 5.16 -0.10 4.77
N ALA A 262 4.62 1.11 4.67
CA ALA A 262 5.16 2.30 5.28
C ALA A 262 4.05 3.13 5.93
N SER A 263 4.32 3.67 7.12
CA SER A 263 3.40 4.54 7.85
C SER A 263 4.19 5.31 8.91
N GLY A 264 3.91 6.60 9.05
CA GLY A 264 4.64 7.47 9.98
C GLY A 264 6.11 7.54 9.61
N GLU A 265 6.98 7.20 10.57
CA GLU A 265 8.44 7.29 10.40
C GLU A 265 9.10 5.98 9.96
N SER A 266 8.33 4.91 9.75
CA SER A 266 8.87 3.56 9.54
C SER A 266 8.32 2.89 8.29
N ALA A 267 9.14 2.01 7.72
CA ALA A 267 8.75 1.11 6.65
C ALA A 267 9.37 -0.28 6.83
N ILE A 268 8.66 -1.31 6.39
CA ILE A 268 9.13 -2.69 6.39
C ILE A 268 8.99 -3.23 4.97
N CYS A 269 10.10 -3.71 4.41
CA CYS A 269 10.13 -4.45 3.15
C CYS A 269 10.41 -5.92 3.42
N LEU A 270 9.58 -6.78 2.86
CA LEU A 270 9.68 -8.23 2.91
C LEU A 270 9.87 -8.74 1.48
N THR A 271 10.83 -9.62 1.28
CA THR A 271 11.07 -10.34 0.01
C THR A 271 10.92 -11.84 0.29
N PRO A 272 11.30 -12.75 -0.63
CA PRO A 272 11.39 -14.17 -0.30
C PRO A 272 12.62 -14.49 0.56
N LYS A 273 13.63 -13.60 0.59
CA LYS A 273 14.94 -13.85 1.20
C LYS A 273 15.29 -12.93 2.37
N SER A 274 14.58 -11.81 2.52
CA SER A 274 14.94 -10.80 3.51
C SER A 274 13.75 -10.02 4.04
N LYS A 275 13.86 -9.66 5.33
CA LYS A 275 13.11 -8.58 5.95
C LYS A 275 14.06 -7.42 6.23
N THR A 276 13.76 -6.26 5.68
CA THR A 276 14.53 -5.03 5.89
C THR A 276 13.62 -3.94 6.44
N ASN A 277 14.08 -3.27 7.50
CA ASN A 277 13.39 -2.12 8.06
C ASN A 277 14.06 -0.85 7.52
N PHE A 278 13.26 0.15 7.20
CA PHE A 278 13.71 1.46 6.73
C PHE A 278 13.06 2.57 7.55
N ARG A 279 13.70 3.73 7.58
CA ARG A 279 13.04 4.97 7.97
C ARG A 279 12.35 5.58 6.76
N THR A 280 11.27 6.28 7.01
CA THR A 280 10.54 7.07 6.00
C THR A 280 9.87 8.25 6.67
N SER A 281 9.09 9.03 5.93
CA SER A 281 8.17 10.02 6.46
C SER A 281 6.90 10.03 5.61
N PHE A 282 5.86 9.34 6.06
CA PHE A 282 4.63 9.14 5.31
C PHE A 282 3.38 9.35 6.15
N LYS A 283 2.50 10.27 5.73
CA LYS A 283 1.20 10.49 6.36
C LYS A 283 0.21 9.44 5.86
N GLY A 284 -0.42 8.71 6.79
CA GLY A 284 -1.34 7.61 6.47
C GLY A 284 -0.60 6.29 6.37
N THR A 285 -1.02 5.43 5.46
CA THR A 285 -0.36 4.16 5.15
C THR A 285 -0.13 4.06 3.65
N ILE A 286 1.01 3.51 3.23
CA ILE A 286 1.25 3.08 1.84
C ILE A 286 1.76 1.64 1.83
N LEU A 287 1.25 0.88 0.87
CA LEU A 287 1.49 -0.54 0.68
C LEU A 287 1.96 -0.78 -0.75
N ARG A 288 2.93 -1.69 -0.92
CA ARG A 288 3.35 -2.24 -2.21
C ARG A 288 3.25 -3.75 -2.17
N VAL A 289 2.57 -4.30 -3.15
CA VAL A 289 2.49 -5.73 -3.41
C VAL A 289 3.12 -5.99 -4.78
N GLY A 290 4.31 -6.58 -4.78
CA GLY A 290 4.98 -7.06 -5.98
C GLY A 290 4.86 -8.58 -6.07
N MET A 291 4.58 -9.12 -7.24
CA MET A 291 4.40 -10.55 -7.49
C MET A 291 5.06 -10.96 -8.80
N ASN A 292 5.55 -12.19 -8.87
CA ASN A 292 5.90 -12.84 -10.13
C ASN A 292 4.82 -13.86 -10.46
N VAL A 293 4.11 -13.64 -11.58
CA VAL A 293 2.99 -14.46 -12.05
C VAL A 293 3.37 -15.94 -12.16
N ASP A 294 4.60 -16.23 -12.59
CA ASP A 294 5.08 -17.60 -12.79
C ASP A 294 5.32 -18.34 -11.45
N ALA A 295 5.50 -17.60 -10.36
CA ALA A 295 5.80 -18.13 -9.04
C ALA A 295 4.56 -18.26 -8.12
N ILE A 296 3.39 -17.81 -8.59
CA ILE A 296 2.15 -17.74 -7.80
C ILE A 296 1.65 -19.15 -7.41
N GLY A 297 1.78 -20.15 -8.30
CA GLY A 297 1.38 -21.54 -8.05
C GLY A 297 -0.11 -21.70 -7.69
N ASP A 298 -0.48 -22.79 -7.01
CA ASP A 298 -1.84 -22.95 -6.45
C ASP A 298 -1.99 -22.11 -5.17
N VAL A 299 -2.56 -20.94 -5.37
CA VAL A 299 -2.80 -19.94 -4.33
C VAL A 299 -3.83 -20.40 -3.32
N GLN A 300 -4.86 -21.14 -3.74
CA GLN A 300 -5.92 -21.55 -2.83
C GLN A 300 -5.38 -22.58 -1.83
N ALA A 301 -4.54 -23.50 -2.31
CA ALA A 301 -3.80 -24.40 -1.43
C ALA A 301 -2.89 -23.64 -0.45
N ARG A 302 -2.12 -22.65 -0.94
CA ARG A 302 -1.23 -21.83 -0.09
C ARG A 302 -1.98 -20.92 0.88
N LEU A 303 -3.13 -20.38 0.49
CA LEU A 303 -4.03 -19.63 1.37
C LEU A 303 -4.53 -20.53 2.50
N ALA A 304 -4.94 -21.75 2.20
CA ALA A 304 -5.36 -22.70 3.24
C ALA A 304 -4.21 -23.08 4.18
N GLU A 305 -3.01 -23.29 3.64
CA GLU A 305 -1.79 -23.52 4.42
C GLU A 305 -1.45 -22.33 5.34
N PHE A 306 -1.34 -21.12 4.80
CA PHE A 306 -1.03 -19.93 5.58
C PHE A 306 -2.11 -19.61 6.62
N ARG A 307 -3.40 -19.93 6.35
CA ARG A 307 -4.45 -19.85 7.35
C ARG A 307 -4.21 -20.81 8.51
N ARG A 308 -3.84 -22.06 8.24
CA ARG A 308 -3.49 -23.06 9.28
C ARG A 308 -2.27 -22.61 10.09
N GLU A 309 -1.22 -22.16 9.43
CA GLU A 309 -0.02 -21.63 10.10
C GLU A 309 -0.33 -20.40 10.95
N GLY A 310 -1.11 -19.47 10.40
CA GLY A 310 -1.53 -18.26 11.09
C GLY A 310 -2.36 -18.60 12.33
N ALA A 311 -3.26 -19.59 12.25
CA ALA A 311 -4.05 -20.05 13.40
C ALA A 311 -3.16 -20.69 14.48
N MET A 312 -2.16 -21.49 14.09
CA MET A 312 -1.17 -22.05 15.02
C MET A 312 -0.28 -20.96 15.66
N LEU A 313 0.08 -19.92 14.90
CA LEU A 313 0.83 -18.78 15.42
C LEU A 313 -0.04 -17.95 16.38
N ALA A 314 -1.29 -17.69 16.01
CA ALA A 314 -2.23 -16.94 16.82
C ALA A 314 -2.52 -17.65 18.16
N SER A 315 -2.68 -18.97 18.18
CA SER A 315 -2.85 -19.72 19.44
C SER A 315 -1.63 -19.62 20.34
N LYS A 316 -0.42 -19.64 19.78
CA LYS A 316 0.84 -19.41 20.51
C LYS A 316 0.97 -17.98 21.03
N ILE A 317 0.39 -16.99 20.34
CA ILE A 317 0.40 -15.57 20.74
C ILE A 317 -0.67 -15.31 21.82
N ALA A 318 -1.86 -15.90 21.69
CA ALA A 318 -2.99 -15.73 22.61
C ALA A 318 -2.68 -16.22 24.04
N GLY A 319 -1.78 -17.21 24.18
CA GLY A 319 -1.31 -17.69 25.49
C GLY A 319 -0.18 -16.87 26.12
N SER A 320 0.35 -15.85 25.44
CA SER A 320 1.47 -15.03 25.91
C SER A 320 1.13 -13.55 25.76
N GLY A 321 0.50 -12.96 26.78
CA GLY A 321 0.28 -11.52 26.85
C GLY A 321 1.61 -10.77 26.63
N ASN A 322 1.62 -9.86 25.65
CA ASN A 322 2.74 -8.97 25.32
C ASN A 322 4.12 -9.64 25.19
N ARG A 323 4.28 -10.48 24.16
CA ARG A 323 5.63 -10.78 23.66
C ARG A 323 6.30 -9.49 23.16
N PRO A 324 7.60 -9.26 23.42
CA PRO A 324 8.29 -8.02 23.05
C PRO A 324 8.44 -7.88 21.52
N PRO A 325 8.59 -6.64 20.98
CA PRO A 325 8.81 -6.38 19.55
C PRO A 325 9.97 -7.18 18.94
N SER A 326 11.02 -7.46 19.71
CA SER A 326 12.15 -8.31 19.28
C SER A 326 11.72 -9.73 18.91
N ALA A 327 10.77 -10.32 19.65
CA ALA A 327 10.22 -11.63 19.36
C ALA A 327 9.36 -11.61 18.08
N MET A 328 8.64 -10.53 17.82
CA MET A 328 7.85 -10.36 16.58
C MET A 328 8.73 -10.17 15.37
N SER A 329 9.79 -9.38 15.53
CA SER A 329 10.79 -9.22 14.49
C SER A 329 11.47 -10.56 14.14
N MET A 330 11.73 -11.41 15.14
CA MET A 330 12.21 -12.77 14.93
C MET A 330 11.19 -13.69 14.26
N LEU A 331 9.90 -13.63 14.61
CA LEU A 331 8.87 -14.45 13.95
C LEU A 331 8.77 -14.12 12.46
N LEU A 332 8.76 -12.84 12.10
CA LEU A 332 8.79 -12.41 10.70
C LEU A 332 10.08 -12.81 9.98
N ARG A 333 11.17 -13.05 10.72
CA ARG A 333 12.46 -13.50 10.17
C ARG A 333 12.60 -15.01 10.06
N ARG A 334 11.92 -15.78 10.91
CA ARG A 334 11.98 -17.26 10.92
C ARG A 334 11.49 -17.88 9.61
N ASP A 335 10.63 -17.16 8.90
CA ASP A 335 10.14 -17.54 7.57
C ASP A 335 11.21 -17.44 6.44
N TYR A 336 12.47 -17.11 6.73
CA TYR A 336 13.56 -17.01 5.75
C TYR A 336 14.63 -18.11 5.87
N HIS A 337 14.40 -19.12 6.72
CA HIS A 337 15.32 -20.25 6.92
C HIS A 337 14.89 -21.49 6.17
#